data_AF-A0A346XXJ4-F1
#
_entry.id   AF-A0A346XXJ4-F1
#
_cell.length_a   1.000
_cell.length_b   1.000
_cell.length_c   1.000
_cell.angle_alpha   90.00
_cell.angle_beta   90.00
_cell.angle_gamma   90.00
#
_symmetry.space_group_name_H-M   'P 1'
#
loop_
_entity.id
_entity.type
_entity.pdbx_description
1 polymer ?
#
loop_
_entity_poly.entity_id
_entity_poly.type
_entity_poly.pdbx_seq_one_letter_code
_entity_poly.pdbx_strand_id
1 'polypeptide(L)' 'MSTTTQRHQDLRVERTLRAVVRTQSGSTYRLDGDRVVLDGPGEQPFQEFTLVSLDGARLMYTDGEQLFRSSEIVALSSV' A
#
# COMPACT_ATOMS: atom_id res chain seq x y z
N MET A 1 20.47 -4.60 38.91
CA MET A 1 19.58 -5.31 37.99
C MET A 1 18.38 -4.43 37.71
N SER A 2 18.27 -3.87 36.51
CA SER A 2 17.10 -3.10 36.08
C SER A 2 16.87 -3.43 34.62
N THR A 3 15.79 -4.19 34.39
CA THR A 3 15.22 -4.54 33.11
C THR A 3 14.71 -3.29 32.42
N THR A 4 15.19 -2.99 31.22
CA THR A 4 14.43 -2.19 30.27
C THR A 4 14.43 -2.94 28.95
N THR A 5 13.53 -3.92 28.89
CA THR A 5 13.04 -4.47 27.65
C THR A 5 12.42 -3.31 26.87
N GLN A 6 13.20 -2.65 26.02
CA GLN A 6 12.67 -1.90 24.90
C GLN A 6 11.95 -2.91 24.01
N ARG A 7 10.69 -3.18 24.34
CA ARG A 7 9.72 -3.66 23.37
C ARG A 7 9.64 -2.55 22.34
N HIS A 8 10.49 -2.64 21.32
CA HIS A 8 10.24 -2.01 20.05
C HIS A 8 8.80 -2.34 19.74
N GLN A 9 7.99 -1.30 19.74
CA GLN A 9 6.61 -1.36 19.39
C GLN A 9 6.58 -1.84 17.95
N ASP A 10 6.51 -3.15 17.76
CA ASP A 10 5.70 -3.77 16.73
C ASP A 10 4.27 -3.25 16.98
N LEU A 11 4.06 -1.98 16.61
CA LEU A 11 2.79 -1.46 16.17
C LEU A 11 2.47 -2.34 14.97
N ARG A 12 1.95 -3.54 15.26
CA ARG A 12 1.16 -4.33 14.33
C ARG A 12 0.23 -3.31 13.70
N VAL A 13 0.44 -3.07 12.41
CA VAL A 13 -0.46 -2.30 11.58
C VAL A 13 -1.71 -3.18 11.41
N GLU A 14 -2.41 -3.46 12.51
CA GLU A 14 -3.79 -3.94 12.56
C GLU A 14 -4.74 -2.73 12.42
N ARG A 15 -4.22 -1.55 12.07
CA ARG A 15 -5.02 -0.50 11.45
C ARG A 15 -5.20 -0.91 10.00
N THR A 16 -6.40 -1.39 9.68
CA THR A 16 -6.89 -1.59 8.31
C THR A 16 -6.62 -0.31 7.52
N LEU A 17 -5.49 -0.25 6.82
CA LEU A 17 -5.09 0.93 6.07
C LEU A 17 -6.04 1.05 4.89
N ARG A 18 -6.99 1.96 4.99
CA ARG A 18 -7.90 2.31 3.89
C ARG A 18 -7.46 3.61 3.29
N ALA A 19 -7.00 3.56 2.04
CA ALA A 19 -6.52 4.74 1.35
C ALA A 19 -6.70 4.63 -0.16
N VAL A 20 -6.86 5.77 -0.81
CA VAL A 20 -6.80 5.90 -2.27
C VAL A 20 -5.52 6.63 -2.63
N VAL A 21 -4.70 5.98 -3.46
CA VAL A 21 -3.41 6.48 -3.93
C VAL A 21 -3.52 6.79 -5.42
N ARG A 22 -3.20 8.02 -5.80
CA ARG A 22 -3.04 8.41 -7.20
C ARG A 22 -1.58 8.66 -7.50
N THR A 23 -1.15 8.15 -8.64
CA THR A 23 0.23 8.25 -9.07
C THR A 23 0.39 9.15 -10.29
N GLN A 24 1.61 9.61 -10.56
CA GLN A 24 1.93 10.50 -11.67
C GLN A 24 1.57 9.91 -13.04
N SER A 25 1.60 8.59 -13.19
CA SER A 25 1.16 7.90 -14.41
C SER A 25 -0.35 7.93 -14.62
N GLY A 26 -1.12 8.49 -13.68
CA GLY A 26 -2.59 8.53 -13.71
C GLY A 26 -3.27 7.29 -13.11
N SER A 27 -2.50 6.30 -12.65
CA SER A 27 -3.02 5.08 -12.04
C SER A 27 -3.60 5.38 -10.65
N THR A 28 -4.75 4.78 -10.36
CA THR A 28 -5.42 4.86 -9.05
C THR A 28 -5.36 3.49 -8.37
N TYR A 29 -4.82 3.46 -7.15
CA TYR A 29 -4.72 2.27 -6.32
C TYR A 29 -5.59 2.46 -5.08
N ARG A 30 -6.38 1.45 -4.74
CA ARG A 30 -7.17 1.40 -3.51
C ARG A 30 -6.52 0.41 -2.55
N LEU A 31 -6.22 0.88 -1.36
CA LEU A 31 -5.64 0.08 -0.29
C LEU A 31 -6.75 -0.29 0.69
N ASP A 32 -6.83 -1.56 1.06
CA ASP A 32 -7.66 -2.07 2.16
C ASP A 32 -6.83 -3.05 2.99
N GLY A 33 -6.15 -2.53 4.00
CA GLY A 33 -5.16 -3.29 4.78
C GLY A 33 -3.93 -3.62 3.94
N ASP A 34 -3.71 -4.92 3.73
CA ASP A 34 -2.65 -5.46 2.87
C ASP A 34 -3.13 -5.68 1.43
N ARG A 35 -4.39 -5.43 1.09
CA ARG A 35 -4.89 -5.57 -0.28
C ARG A 35 -4.71 -4.27 -1.05
N VAL A 36 -4.17 -4.37 -2.26
CA VAL A 36 -4.05 -3.29 -3.23
C VAL A 36 -4.89 -3.64 -4.44
N VAL A 37 -5.85 -2.78 -4.77
CA VAL A 37 -6.67 -2.90 -5.98
C VAL A 37 -6.24 -1.81 -6.95
N LEU A 38 -5.74 -2.20 -8.12
CA LEU A 38 -5.42 -1.29 -9.21
C LEU A 38 -6.65 -1.14 -10.11
N ASP A 39 -7.19 0.07 -10.16
CA ASP A 39 -8.24 0.41 -11.13
C ASP A 39 -7.59 0.49 -12.53
N GLY A 40 -7.91 -0.48 -13.39
CA GLY A 40 -7.49 -0.47 -14.79
C GLY A 40 -8.18 0.66 -15.56
N PRO A 41 -7.58 1.17 -16.65
CA PRO A 41 -8.27 2.14 -17.51
C PRO A 41 -9.47 1.47 -18.21
N GLY A 42 -10.68 2.00 -17.99
CA GLY A 42 -11.90 1.60 -18.72
C GLY A 42 -12.61 0.38 -18.13
N GLU A 43 -13.00 -0.58 -18.98
CA GLU A 43 -13.72 -1.82 -18.63
C GLU A 43 -12.81 -2.98 -18.20
N GLN A 44 -11.50 -2.74 -18.01
CA GLN A 44 -10.60 -3.81 -17.59
C GLN A 44 -10.93 -4.26 -16.15
N PRO A 45 -10.87 -5.57 -15.88
CA PRO A 45 -11.06 -6.08 -14.54
C PRO A 45 -10.01 -5.47 -13.61
N PHE A 46 -10.45 -5.06 -12.43
CA PHE A 46 -9.56 -4.62 -11.35
C PHE A 46 -8.56 -5.74 -11.05
N GLN A 47 -7.28 -5.38 -10.94
CA GLN A 47 -6.24 -6.32 -10.52
C GLN A 47 -5.95 -6.16 -9.05
N GLU A 48 -5.83 -7.28 -8.37
CA GLU A 48 -5.59 -7.35 -6.94
C GLU A 48 -4.16 -7.80 -6.66
N PHE A 49 -3.52 -7.10 -5.74
CA PHE A 49 -2.15 -7.32 -5.32
C PHE A 49 -2.07 -7.24 -3.80
N THR A 50 -0.94 -7.69 -3.25
CA THR A 50 -0.63 -7.54 -1.84
C THR A 50 0.29 -6.34 -1.64
N LEU A 51 -0.04 -5.45 -0.70
CA LEU A 51 0.76 -4.32 -0.28
C LEU A 51 2.01 -4.81 0.44
N VAL A 52 3.16 -4.40 -0.05
CA VAL A 52 4.45 -4.68 0.59
C VAL A 52 4.87 -3.48 1.43
N SER A 53 4.80 -2.28 0.86
CA SER A 53 5.12 -1.04 1.58
C SER A 53 4.50 0.19 0.93
N LEU A 54 4.28 1.21 1.75
CA LEU A 54 3.84 2.54 1.34
C LEU A 54 4.69 3.57 2.10
N ASP A 55 5.60 4.25 1.41
CA ASP A 55 6.54 5.20 2.01
C ASP A 55 6.14 6.67 1.77
N GLY A 56 4.92 6.90 1.27
CA GLY A 56 4.39 8.22 0.92
C GLY A 56 4.88 8.78 -0.42
N ALA A 57 6.02 8.30 -0.92
CA ALA A 57 6.53 8.67 -2.24
C ALA A 57 6.08 7.65 -3.30
N ARG A 58 6.06 6.37 -2.97
CA ARG A 58 5.74 5.26 -3.88
C ARG A 58 5.02 4.11 -3.18
N LEU A 59 4.28 3.35 -3.96
CA LEU A 59 3.62 2.12 -3.56
C LEU A 59 4.45 0.92 -4.03
N MET A 60 4.70 -0.03 -3.14
CA MET A 60 5.28 -1.34 -3.49
C MET A 60 4.25 -2.43 -3.20
N TYR A 61 4.04 -3.29 -4.19
CA TYR A 61 3.01 -4.33 -4.15
C TYR A 61 3.47 -5.57 -4.93
N THR A 62 2.85 -6.71 -4.69
CA THR A 62 3.21 -8.00 -5.31
C THR A 62 1.98 -8.78 -5.74
N ASP A 63 2.09 -9.55 -6.82
CA ASP A 63 1.10 -10.56 -7.21
C ASP A 63 1.39 -11.94 -6.58
N GLY A 64 2.47 -12.06 -5.81
CA GLY A 64 2.96 -13.31 -5.22
C GLY A 64 4.11 -13.95 -6.00
N GLU A 65 4.32 -13.55 -7.26
CA GLU A 65 5.43 -14.00 -8.09
C GLU A 65 6.48 -12.90 -8.28
N GLN A 66 6.05 -11.65 -8.44
CA GLN A 66 6.88 -10.51 -8.77
C GLN A 66 6.57 -9.29 -7.92
N LEU A 67 7.62 -8.53 -7.59
CA LEU A 67 7.51 -7.28 -6.88
C LEU A 67 7.37 -6.12 -7.87
N PHE A 68 6.30 -5.33 -7.71
CA PHE A 68 6.02 -4.14 -8.49
C PHE A 68 6.23 -2.87 -7.68
N ARG A 69 6.58 -1.81 -8.39
CA ARG A 69 6.75 -0.47 -7.83
C ARG A 69 5.97 0.52 -8.67
N SER A 70 5.12 1.30 -8.03
CA SER A 70 4.36 2.35 -8.71
C SER A 70 5.26 3.52 -9.13
N SER A 71 4.71 4.35 -10.01
CA SER A 71 5.16 5.74 -10.21
C SER A 71 5.02 6.56 -8.91
N GLU A 72 5.55 7.77 -8.91
CA GLU A 72 5.46 8.70 -7.77
C GLU A 72 4.01 8.98 -7.38
N ILE A 73 3.74 8.99 -6.09
CA ILE A 73 2.44 9.31 -5.51
C ILE A 73 2.24 10.82 -5.56
N VAL A 74 1.18 11.25 -6.23
CA VAL A 74 0.80 12.67 -6.34
C VAL A 74 -0.37 13.02 -5.42
N ALA A 75 -1.16 12.03 -5.00
CA ALA A 75 -2.19 12.21 -3.99
C ALA A 75 -2.38 10.92 -3.18
N LEU A 76 -2.56 11.10 -1.87
CA LEU A 76 -2.89 10.04 -0.94
C LEU A 76 -4.02 10.53 -0.03
N SER A 77 -5.14 9.82 -0.07
CA SER A 77 -6.33 10.12 0.73
C SER A 77 -6.70 8.92 1.57
N SER A 78 -6.68 9.04 2.90
CA SER A 78 -7.23 8.01 3.80
C SER A 78 -8.76 8.03 3.76
N VAL A 79 -9.38 6.86 3.87
CA VAL A 79 -10.85 6.65 3.84
C VAL A 79 -11.35 6.16 5.19
#